data_AF-M1BJ96-F1
#
_entry.id   AF-M1BJ96-F1
#
_cell.length_a   1.000
_cell.length_b   1.000
_cell.length_c   1.000
_cell.angle_alpha   90.00
_cell.angle_beta   90.00
_cell.angle_gamma   90.00
#
_symmetry.space_group_name_H-M   'P 1'
#
loop_
_entity.id
_entity.type
_entity.pdbx_description
1 polymer ?
#
loop_
_entity_poly.entity_id
_entity_poly.type
_entity_poly.pdbx_seq_one_letter_code
_entity_poly.pdbx_strand_id
1 'polypeptide(L)'
;MTVFSKLLAGTMHATSYDWVHNHDHQANHYRGQQEKRMRLAKVYVDADFTAPCKSSVLFPESGGNMHCFKALTPCILLDVLGPPYSEPEGRHCTYYQHYSYDHISFSDGNKEMKMKEDETRSYAWLEERKDEQFVVLGGTYDGPTIKL
;
A
#
# COMPACT_ATOMS: atom_id res chain seq x y z
N MET A 1 1.44 10.93 -3.66
CA MET A 1 2.48 11.18 -4.70
C MET A 1 2.02 10.53 -5.99
N THR A 2 2.63 10.86 -7.13
CA THR A 2 2.51 10.05 -8.35
C THR A 2 3.80 9.25 -8.51
N VAL A 3 3.71 7.94 -8.64
CA VAL A 3 4.89 7.07 -8.75
C VAL A 3 4.75 6.16 -9.96
N PHE A 4 5.79 6.15 -10.81
CA PHE A 4 5.92 5.18 -11.88
C PHE A 4 6.88 4.10 -11.44
N SER A 5 6.46 2.84 -11.57
CA SER A 5 7.25 1.68 -11.16
C SER A 5 7.45 0.74 -12.34
N LYS A 6 8.67 0.21 -12.50
CA LYS A 6 8.98 -0.78 -13.53
C LYS A 6 9.87 -1.88 -12.98
N LEU A 7 9.37 -3.12 -13.03
CA LEU A 7 10.20 -4.29 -12.80
C LEU A 7 11.12 -4.53 -14.01
N LEU A 8 12.42 -4.44 -13.76
CA LEU A 8 13.47 -4.60 -14.77
C LEU A 8 13.94 -6.05 -14.87
N ALA A 9 13.97 -6.78 -13.76
CA ALA A 9 14.39 -8.17 -13.69
C ALA A 9 13.76 -8.90 -12.49
N GLY A 10 13.55 -10.22 -12.61
CA GLY A 10 13.04 -11.07 -11.53
C GLY A 10 11.52 -11.24 -11.52
N THR A 11 11.03 -11.88 -10.46
CA THR A 11 9.61 -12.07 -10.16
C THR A 11 9.30 -11.58 -8.75
N MET A 12 8.26 -10.77 -8.60
CA MET A 12 7.75 -10.31 -7.31
C MET A 12 6.25 -10.47 -7.22
N HIS A 13 5.75 -10.64 -6.01
CA HIS A 13 4.34 -10.49 -5.69
C HIS A 13 4.09 -9.05 -5.26
N ALA A 14 3.09 -8.39 -5.84
CA ALA A 14 2.69 -7.05 -5.46
C ALA A 14 1.25 -7.07 -4.91
N THR A 15 1.05 -6.43 -3.77
CA THR A 15 -0.28 -6.10 -3.25
C THR A 15 -0.42 -4.58 -3.21
N SER A 16 -1.57 -4.05 -3.59
CA SER A 16 -1.84 -2.62 -3.48
C SER A 16 -3.30 -2.30 -3.21
N TYR A 17 -3.52 -1.11 -2.64
CA TYR A 17 -4.78 -0.70 -2.08
C TYR A 17 -5.03 0.80 -2.29
N ASP A 18 -6.30 1.17 -2.40
CA ASP A 18 -6.76 2.56 -2.34
C ASP A 18 -7.79 2.71 -1.22
N TRP A 19 -7.82 3.88 -0.57
CA TRP A 19 -8.74 4.11 0.54
C TRP A 19 -10.21 4.09 0.07
N VAL A 20 -11.08 3.53 0.89
CA VAL A 20 -12.53 3.65 0.66
C VAL A 20 -12.98 5.06 1.04
N HIS A 21 -13.41 5.83 0.04
CA HIS A 21 -13.95 7.17 0.24
C HIS A 21 -15.23 7.09 1.09
N ASN A 22 -15.42 8.03 2.01
CA ASN A 22 -16.55 8.13 2.96
C ASN A 22 -16.58 7.14 4.14
N HIS A 23 -15.59 6.26 4.31
CA HIS A 23 -15.53 5.36 5.49
C HIS A 23 -15.06 6.09 6.78
N ASP A 24 -14.45 7.27 6.65
CA ASP A 24 -13.90 8.03 7.78
C ASP A 24 -14.99 8.55 8.74
N HIS A 25 -16.26 8.61 8.32
CA HIS A 25 -17.35 9.05 9.18
C HIS A 25 -17.87 7.97 10.13
N GLN A 26 -17.61 6.67 9.87
CA GLN A 26 -18.17 5.58 10.69
C GLN A 26 -17.19 4.97 11.69
N ALA A 27 -15.88 5.01 11.40
CA ALA A 27 -14.86 4.54 12.36
C ALA A 27 -14.61 5.51 13.53
N ASN A 28 -15.15 6.73 13.46
CA ASN A 28 -14.91 7.79 14.47
C ASN A 28 -15.78 7.68 15.73
N HIS A 29 -16.76 6.78 15.80
CA HIS A 29 -17.65 6.68 16.96
C HIS A 29 -17.26 5.62 18.01
N TYR A 30 -16.22 4.82 17.77
CA TYR A 30 -15.83 3.76 18.69
C TYR A 30 -14.37 3.91 19.14
N ARG A 31 -14.21 4.72 20.20
CA ARG A 31 -13.22 4.63 21.29
C ARG A 31 -12.66 6.00 21.65
N GLY A 32 -13.08 6.48 22.81
CA GLY A 32 -12.23 7.34 23.62
C GLY A 32 -11.00 6.53 24.06
N GLN A 33 -9.98 6.49 23.21
CA GLN A 33 -8.57 6.25 23.52
C GLN A 33 -7.79 6.37 22.21
N GLN A 34 -6.91 7.36 22.20
CA GLN A 34 -5.94 7.67 21.17
C GLN A 34 -5.07 6.42 20.89
N GLU A 35 -4.87 6.07 19.60
CA GLU A 35 -3.58 5.63 19.02
C GLU A 35 -3.57 4.53 17.96
N LYS A 36 -4.64 3.78 17.66
CA LYS A 36 -4.63 2.84 16.51
C LYS A 36 -5.95 2.79 15.76
N ARG A 37 -6.06 3.60 14.70
CA ARG A 37 -7.23 3.63 13.81
C ARG A 37 -6.97 2.72 12.61
N MET A 38 -7.65 1.59 12.58
CA MET A 38 -7.78 0.78 11.36
C MET A 38 -8.67 1.50 10.35
N ARG A 39 -8.30 1.50 9.07
CA ARG A 39 -9.06 2.13 7.99
C ARG A 39 -9.29 1.15 6.86
N LEU A 40 -10.49 1.17 6.29
CA LEU A 40 -10.87 0.26 5.21
C LEU A 40 -10.25 0.72 3.88
N ALA A 41 -9.66 -0.21 3.15
CA ALA A 41 -9.09 -0.01 1.83
C ALA A 41 -9.60 -1.07 0.85
N LYS A 42 -9.73 -0.69 -0.41
CA LYS A 42 -10.05 -1.59 -1.52
C LYS A 42 -8.76 -2.11 -2.13
N VAL A 43 -8.68 -3.42 -2.36
CA VAL A 43 -7.60 -4.07 -3.08
C VAL A 43 -7.61 -3.61 -4.55
N TYR A 44 -6.48 -3.12 -5.03
CA TYR A 44 -6.27 -2.70 -6.41
C TYR A 44 -5.43 -3.72 -7.19
N VAL A 45 -4.37 -4.26 -6.58
CA VAL A 45 -3.55 -5.35 -7.13
C VAL A 45 -3.30 -6.38 -6.04
N ASP A 46 -3.37 -7.65 -6.41
CA ASP A 46 -2.91 -8.80 -5.62
C ASP A 46 -2.46 -9.87 -6.62
N ALA A 47 -1.20 -9.79 -7.08
CA ALA A 47 -0.71 -10.59 -8.19
C ALA A 47 0.81 -10.71 -8.24
N ASP A 48 1.28 -11.77 -8.91
CA ASP A 48 2.69 -11.95 -9.27
C ASP A 48 3.01 -11.24 -10.59
N PHE A 49 4.17 -10.60 -10.63
CA PHE A 49 4.74 -9.93 -11.79
C PHE A 49 6.11 -10.49 -12.11
N THR A 50 6.33 -10.87 -13.36
CA THR A 50 7.62 -11.36 -13.86
C THR A 50 8.12 -10.45 -14.98
N ALA A 51 9.40 -10.07 -14.93
CA ALA A 51 10.02 -9.33 -16.03
C ALA A 51 10.16 -10.20 -17.31
N PRO A 52 9.94 -9.64 -18.50
CA PRO A 52 9.56 -8.26 -18.79
C PRO A 52 8.05 -8.02 -18.58
N CYS A 53 7.71 -6.92 -17.90
CA CYS A 53 6.32 -6.48 -17.73
C CYS A 53 6.17 -4.99 -18.10
N LYS A 54 4.92 -4.53 -18.22
CA LYS A 54 4.59 -3.11 -18.38
C LYS A 54 4.93 -2.36 -17.08
N SER A 55 5.16 -1.06 -17.20
CA SER A 55 5.23 -0.17 -16.04
C SER A 55 3.85 -0.02 -15.40
N SER A 56 3.83 0.19 -14.09
CA SER A 56 2.64 0.60 -13.32
C SER A 56 2.76 2.08 -12.95
N VAL A 57 1.61 2.68 -12.60
CA VAL A 57 1.52 4.04 -12.08
C VAL A 57 0.51 4.08 -10.95
N LEU A 58 0.86 4.76 -9.87
CA LEU A 58 -0.07 5.15 -8.80
C LEU A 58 -0.20 6.67 -8.75
N PHE A 59 -1.33 7.12 -8.24
CA PHE A 59 -1.69 8.52 -8.00
C PHE A 59 -2.00 8.73 -6.51
N PRO A 60 -2.11 9.99 -6.03
CA PRO A 60 -2.34 10.25 -4.61
C PRO A 60 -3.54 9.52 -3.97
N GLU A 61 -4.61 9.28 -4.74
CA GLU A 61 -5.86 8.67 -4.24
C GLU A 61 -6.39 7.56 -5.16
N SER A 62 -5.57 7.05 -6.09
CA SER A 62 -5.97 5.94 -6.98
C SER A 62 -4.77 5.19 -7.56
N GLY A 63 -5.00 3.97 -8.05
CA GLY A 63 -3.96 3.18 -8.69
C GLY A 63 -3.15 2.33 -7.70
N GLY A 64 -3.66 2.15 -6.48
CA GLY A 64 -2.98 1.39 -5.44
C GLY A 64 -1.94 2.22 -4.70
N ASN A 65 -2.32 3.38 -4.16
CA ASN A 65 -1.39 4.30 -3.49
C ASN A 65 -0.66 3.65 -2.29
N MET A 66 -1.31 2.74 -1.57
CA MET A 66 -0.66 1.90 -0.56
C MET A 66 -0.27 0.58 -1.22
N HIS A 67 0.98 0.14 -1.11
CA HIS A 67 1.43 -1.09 -1.75
C HIS A 67 2.55 -1.78 -0.98
N CYS A 68 2.70 -3.07 -1.23
CA CYS A 68 3.76 -3.91 -0.69
C CYS A 68 4.31 -4.80 -1.80
N PHE A 69 5.64 -4.84 -1.93
CA PHE A 69 6.35 -5.71 -2.85
C PHE A 69 7.06 -6.81 -2.07
N LYS A 70 6.84 -8.06 -2.48
CA LYS A 70 7.53 -9.23 -1.97
C LYS A 70 8.29 -9.90 -3.10
N ALA A 71 9.61 -9.80 -3.08
CA ALA A 71 10.46 -10.49 -4.03
C ALA A 71 10.28 -12.01 -3.91
N LEU A 72 9.95 -12.69 -5.02
CA LEU A 72 9.91 -14.16 -5.12
C LEU A 72 11.23 -14.70 -5.68
N THR A 73 11.94 -13.88 -6.45
CA THR A 73 13.34 -14.08 -6.87
C THR A 73 14.12 -12.80 -6.60
N PRO A 74 15.46 -12.76 -6.76
CA PRO A 74 16.18 -11.49 -6.85
C PRO A 74 15.53 -10.59 -7.90
N CYS A 75 15.22 -9.35 -7.52
CA CYS A 75 14.46 -8.41 -8.34
C CYS A 75 15.21 -7.08 -8.49
N ILE A 76 14.97 -6.40 -9.61
CA ILE A 76 15.38 -5.01 -9.83
C ILE A 76 14.12 -4.20 -10.14
N LEU A 77 13.74 -3.32 -9.23
CA LEU A 77 12.63 -2.38 -9.39
C LEU A 77 13.18 -0.98 -9.61
N LEU A 78 12.66 -0.26 -10.61
CA LEU A 78 12.93 1.15 -10.84
C LEU A 78 11.68 1.97 -10.53
N ASP A 79 11.80 2.89 -9.58
CA ASP A 79 10.74 3.83 -9.22
C ASP A 79 11.12 5.27 -9.56
N VAL A 80 10.15 6.02 -10.10
CA VAL A 80 10.23 7.46 -10.36
C VAL A 80 9.14 8.16 -9.57
N LEU A 81 9.54 8.95 -8.56
CA LEU A 81 8.64 9.59 -7.60
C LEU A 81 8.43 11.07 -7.95
N GLY A 82 7.18 11.51 -8.03
CA GLY A 82 6.80 12.90 -8.29
C GLY A 82 5.66 13.39 -7.38
N PRO A 83 5.93 14.32 -6.43
CA PRO A 83 7.24 14.67 -5.88
C PRO A 83 7.82 13.53 -5.00
N PRO A 84 9.11 13.59 -4.62
CA PRO A 84 9.67 12.67 -3.62
C PRO A 84 9.14 12.95 -2.21
N TYR A 85 9.37 12.01 -1.29
CA TYR A 85 9.17 12.20 0.14
C TYR A 85 9.97 13.41 0.65
N SER A 86 9.43 14.10 1.66
CA SER A 86 10.00 15.31 2.23
C SER A 86 9.39 15.57 3.61
N GLU A 87 10.16 15.28 4.65
CA GLU A 87 9.77 15.56 6.05
C GLU A 87 9.38 17.04 6.27
N PRO A 88 10.14 18.04 5.79
CA PRO A 88 9.80 19.45 6.00
C PRO A 88 8.50 19.90 5.33
N GLU A 89 8.10 19.21 4.25
CA GLU A 89 6.87 19.50 3.50
C GLU A 89 5.72 18.54 3.87
N GLY A 90 5.87 17.78 4.97
CA GLY A 90 4.84 16.89 5.50
C GLY A 90 4.59 15.62 4.68
N ARG A 91 5.50 15.26 3.76
CA ARG A 91 5.43 14.06 2.92
C ARG A 91 6.24 12.93 3.55
N HIS A 92 5.70 12.37 4.62
CA HIS A 92 6.24 11.22 5.33
C HIS A 92 5.89 9.91 4.61
N CYS A 93 6.71 8.87 4.79
CA CYS A 93 6.34 7.51 4.42
C CYS A 93 5.68 6.82 5.62
N THR A 94 4.41 6.43 5.48
CA THR A 94 3.66 5.74 6.53
C THR A 94 3.49 4.27 6.16
N TYR A 95 3.80 3.36 7.09
CA TYR A 95 3.66 1.92 6.89
C TYR A 95 2.38 1.40 7.52
N TYR A 96 1.82 0.36 6.90
CA TYR A 96 0.56 -0.23 7.31
C TYR A 96 0.67 -1.75 7.44
N GLN A 97 0.05 -2.29 8.50
CA GLN A 97 -0.30 -3.70 8.57
C GLN A 97 -1.63 -3.90 7.85
N HIS A 98 -1.72 -4.87 6.94
CA HIS A 98 -3.00 -5.27 6.37
C HIS A 98 -3.58 -6.46 7.14
N TYR A 99 -4.91 -6.48 7.22
CA TYR A 99 -5.72 -7.57 7.76
C TYR A 99 -6.84 -7.89 6.77
N SER A 100 -7.22 -9.16 6.67
CA SER A 100 -8.37 -9.56 5.85
C SER A 100 -9.63 -8.82 6.29
N TYR A 101 -10.58 -8.62 5.39
CA TYR A 101 -11.86 -7.99 5.73
C TYR A 101 -12.55 -8.69 6.91
N ASP A 102 -12.52 -10.04 6.92
CA ASP A 102 -13.14 -10.88 7.95
C ASP A 102 -12.42 -10.81 9.32
N HIS A 103 -11.22 -10.22 9.38
CA HIS A 103 -10.47 -10.08 10.63
C HIS A 103 -11.18 -9.21 11.67
N ILE A 104 -12.10 -8.33 11.26
CA ILE A 104 -12.86 -7.44 12.16
C ILE A 104 -14.33 -7.89 12.35
N SER A 105 -14.77 -8.96 11.69
CA SER A 105 -16.00 -9.62 12.14
C SER A 105 -15.77 -10.19 13.55
N PHE A 106 -16.76 -10.01 14.43
CA PHE A 106 -16.82 -10.46 15.83
C PHE A 106 -16.32 -9.48 16.92
N SER A 107 -17.11 -8.44 17.20
CA SER A 107 -17.51 -8.21 18.60
C SER A 107 -18.74 -7.31 18.83
N ASP A 108 -19.33 -6.61 17.86
CA ASP A 108 -20.55 -5.83 18.14
C ASP A 108 -21.52 -5.77 16.95
N GLY A 109 -22.77 -6.20 17.21
CA GLY A 109 -23.82 -6.41 16.23
C GLY A 109 -24.42 -5.12 15.66
N ASN A 110 -23.65 -4.38 14.84
CA ASN A 110 -24.18 -3.26 14.08
C ASN A 110 -23.84 -3.35 12.59
N LYS A 111 -24.91 -3.55 11.80
CA LYS A 111 -25.05 -3.45 10.34
C LYS A 111 -23.97 -4.17 9.52
N GLU A 112 -24.26 -5.42 9.18
CA GLU A 112 -23.75 -6.07 7.97
C GLU A 112 -23.97 -5.13 6.77
N MET A 113 -22.89 -4.55 6.24
CA MET A 113 -22.88 -4.29 4.82
C MET A 113 -22.71 -5.67 4.19
N LYS A 114 -23.82 -6.30 3.78
CA LYS A 114 -23.82 -7.59 3.08
C LYS A 114 -23.13 -7.42 1.72
N MET A 115 -21.80 -7.35 1.74
CA MET A 115 -20.97 -7.50 0.56
C MET A 115 -21.05 -8.97 0.13
N LYS A 116 -21.06 -9.22 -1.17
CA LYS A 116 -20.96 -10.60 -1.66
C LYS A 116 -19.60 -11.18 -1.29
N GLU A 117 -19.50 -12.49 -1.15
CA GLU A 117 -18.27 -13.21 -0.77
C GLU A 117 -17.08 -12.93 -1.71
N ASP A 118 -17.35 -12.57 -2.97
CA ASP A 118 -16.34 -12.16 -3.96
C ASP A 118 -15.89 -10.69 -3.76
N GLU A 119 -16.77 -9.86 -3.20
CA GLU A 119 -16.47 -8.47 -2.86
C GLU A 119 -15.66 -8.37 -1.56
N THR A 120 -15.80 -9.29 -0.60
CA THR A 120 -15.01 -9.26 0.64
C THR A 120 -13.51 -9.49 0.40
N ARG A 121 -13.14 -10.31 -0.60
CA ARG A 121 -11.76 -10.46 -1.07
C ARG A 121 -11.21 -9.19 -1.73
N SER A 122 -12.09 -8.24 -2.08
CA SER A 122 -11.72 -6.96 -2.67
C SER A 122 -11.42 -5.87 -1.63
N TYR A 123 -11.48 -6.16 -0.32
CA TYR A 123 -11.23 -5.19 0.75
C TYR A 123 -10.29 -5.72 1.82
N ALA A 124 -9.59 -4.80 2.48
CA ALA A 124 -8.72 -5.07 3.62
C ALA A 124 -8.78 -3.93 4.63
N TRP A 125 -8.48 -4.24 5.89
CA TRP A 125 -8.26 -3.24 6.93
C TRP A 125 -6.77 -2.93 7.02
N LEU A 126 -6.42 -1.64 6.98
CA LEU A 126 -5.06 -1.17 7.13
C LEU A 126 -4.90 -0.43 8.47
N GLU A 127 -3.89 -0.83 9.25
CA GLU A 127 -3.53 -0.21 10.53
C GLU A 127 -2.15 0.40 10.42
N GLU A 128 -2.00 1.67 10.80
CA GLU A 128 -0.70 2.32 10.83
C GLU A 128 0.25 1.62 11.82
N ARG A 129 1.49 1.38 11.38
CA ARG A 129 2.56 0.81 12.20
C ARG A 129 3.61 1.87 12.49
N LYS A 130 4.11 1.88 13.72
CA LYS A 130 5.19 2.79 14.17
C LYS A 130 6.59 2.20 13.95
N ASP A 131 6.69 0.91 13.66
CA ASP A 131 7.96 0.17 13.57
C ASP A 131 8.31 -0.23 12.12
N GLU A 132 9.45 0.27 11.62
CA GLU A 132 10.06 -0.25 10.39
C GLU A 132 10.74 -1.59 10.71
N GLN A 133 10.12 -2.71 10.31
CA GLN A 133 10.68 -4.06 10.50
C GLN A 133 11.61 -4.49 9.36
N PHE A 134 12.28 -3.55 8.70
CA PHE A 134 13.17 -3.82 7.58
C PHE A 134 14.37 -2.87 7.56
N VAL A 135 15.38 -3.24 6.78
CA VAL A 135 16.62 -2.48 6.61
C VAL A 135 16.77 -2.11 5.14
N VAL A 136 17.01 -0.84 4.87
CA VAL A 136 17.38 -0.34 3.53
C VAL A 136 18.85 0.02 3.55
N LEU A 137 19.63 -0.62 2.68
CA LEU A 137 21.05 -0.32 2.50
C LEU A 137 21.21 0.56 1.27
N GLY A 138 21.63 1.81 1.50
CA GLY A 138 21.97 2.72 0.41
C GLY A 138 23.29 2.35 -0.26
N GLY A 139 23.41 2.66 -1.55
CA GLY A 139 24.62 2.48 -2.35
C GLY A 139 24.82 3.62 -3.35
N THR A 140 25.99 3.69 -3.96
CA THR A 140 26.27 4.61 -5.06
C THR A 140 25.81 4.02 -6.39
N TYR A 141 25.39 4.89 -7.32
CA TYR A 141 25.03 4.47 -8.67
C TYR A 141 26.28 4.43 -9.55
N ASP A 142 26.67 3.22 -9.95
CA ASP A 142 27.87 2.96 -10.77
C ASP A 142 27.55 2.74 -12.27
N GLY A 143 26.33 3.08 -12.68
CA GLY A 143 25.90 2.98 -14.08
C GLY A 143 26.30 4.18 -14.94
N PRO A 144 25.82 4.26 -16.19
CA PRO A 144 26.11 5.37 -17.10
C PRO A 144 25.71 6.74 -16.53
N THR A 145 26.53 7.77 -16.76
CA THR A 145 26.27 9.13 -16.26
C THR A 145 24.90 9.65 -16.68
N ILE A 146 24.10 10.07 -15.70
CA ILE A 146 22.83 10.75 -15.93
C ILE A 146 23.12 12.25 -16.05
N LYS A 147 22.80 12.84 -17.21
CA LYS A 147 22.82 14.29 -17.41
C LYS A 147 21.42 14.82 -17.15
N LEU A 148 21.30 15.68 -16.14
CA LEU A 148 20.07 16.39 -15.79
C LEU A 148 20.02 17.75 -16.48
#